data_AF-A0A3R8UC79-F1
#
_entry.id   AF-A0A3R8UC79-F1
#
_cell.length_a   1.000
_cell.length_b   1.000
_cell.length_c   1.000
_cell.angle_alpha   90.00
_cell.angle_beta   90.00
_cell.angle_gamma   90.00
#
_symmetry.space_group_name_H-M   'P 1'
#
loop_
_entity.id
_entity.type
_entity.pdbx_description
1 polymer ?
#
loop_
_entity_poly.entity_id
_entity_poly.type
_entity_poly.pdbx_seq_one_letter_code
_entity_poly.pdbx_strand_id
1 'polypeptide(L)'
;MSISLLELRHIIESGFLPLECRCTSTTANELTIEIIDRSTGANLAVGGIDVATLGTSRAISELIGELRNEFTAMSQANTHLPHKIA
;
A
#
# COMPACT_ATOMS: atom_id res chain seq x y z
N MET A 1 -21.00 -13.32 -6.26
CA MET A 1 -20.99 -11.84 -6.07
C MET A 1 -19.58 -11.37 -6.39
N SER A 2 -19.41 -10.47 -7.35
CA SER A 2 -18.11 -9.88 -7.69
C SER A 2 -17.96 -8.56 -6.93
N ILE A 3 -16.80 -8.32 -6.33
CA ILE A 3 -16.48 -7.04 -5.69
C ILE A 3 -16.33 -5.93 -6.75
N SER A 4 -16.88 -4.74 -6.53
CA SER A 4 -16.63 -3.61 -7.43
C SER A 4 -15.25 -3.00 -7.18
N LEU A 5 -14.70 -2.28 -8.16
CA LEU A 5 -13.43 -1.56 -8.01
C LEU A 5 -13.47 -0.54 -6.85
N LEU A 6 -14.63 0.09 -6.62
CA LEU A 6 -14.79 1.04 -5.51
C LEU A 6 -14.77 0.35 -4.15
N GLU A 7 -15.45 -0.80 -4.01
CA GLU A 7 -15.39 -1.61 -2.79
C GLU A 7 -13.99 -2.14 -2.56
N LEU A 8 -13.31 -2.63 -3.60
CA LEU A 8 -11.94 -3.11 -3.50
C LEU A 8 -11.00 -2.01 -2.99
N ARG A 9 -11.08 -0.81 -3.57
CA ARG A 9 -10.32 0.36 -3.10
C ARG A 9 -10.61 0.65 -1.64
N HIS A 10 -11.88 0.69 -1.25
CA HIS A 10 -12.26 0.97 0.12
C HIS A 10 -11.71 -0.05 1.11
N ILE A 11 -11.76 -1.35 0.78
CA ILE A 11 -11.19 -2.42 1.60
C ILE A 11 -9.67 -2.21 1.76
N ILE A 12 -8.96 -1.98 0.65
CA ILE A 12 -7.52 -1.76 0.67
C ILE A 12 -7.18 -0.54 1.52
N GLU A 13 -7.81 0.62 1.25
CA GLU A 13 -7.56 1.86 1.99
C GLU A 13 -7.82 1.71 3.49
N SER A 14 -8.90 1.02 3.86
CA SER A 14 -9.22 0.75 5.26
C SER A 14 -8.20 -0.17 5.95
N GLY A 15 -7.54 -1.05 5.19
CA GLY A 15 -6.53 -1.98 5.68
C GLY A 15 -5.21 -1.32 6.09
N PHE A 16 -4.98 -0.07 5.69
CA PHE A 16 -3.77 0.68 6.03
C PHE A 16 -3.94 1.65 7.20
N LEU A 17 -5.15 1.83 7.74
CA LEU A 17 -5.36 2.70 8.89
C LEU A 17 -4.44 2.30 10.07
N PRO A 18 -3.83 3.27 10.78
CA PRO A 18 -4.05 4.73 10.69
C PRO A 18 -3.24 5.45 9.61
N LEU A 19 -2.47 4.75 8.78
CA LEU A 19 -1.75 5.36 7.65
C LEU A 19 -2.76 5.86 6.60
N GLU A 20 -2.41 6.93 5.91
CA GLU A 20 -3.21 7.42 4.79
C GLU A 20 -2.89 6.57 3.57
N CYS A 21 -3.88 5.84 3.06
CA CYS A 21 -3.77 5.08 1.82
C CYS A 21 -4.70 5.68 0.77
N ARG A 22 -4.21 5.81 -0.47
CA ARG A 22 -4.97 6.29 -1.63
C ARG A 22 -4.84 5.29 -2.76
N CYS A 23 -5.97 4.75 -3.19
CA CYS A 23 -6.01 3.81 -4.31
C CYS A 23 -6.56 4.50 -5.56
N THR A 24 -5.66 4.78 -6.51
CA THR A 24 -6.01 5.37 -7.81
C THR A 24 -6.04 4.28 -8.88
N SER A 25 -6.91 4.39 -9.88
CA SER A 25 -6.97 3.42 -10.98
C SER A 25 -6.62 4.19 -12.24
N THR A 26 -5.51 3.80 -12.85
CA THR A 26 -5.00 4.42 -14.08
C THR A 26 -5.79 3.92 -15.28
N THR A 27 -6.18 2.64 -15.27
CA THR A 27 -6.99 1.96 -16.29
C THR A 27 -7.94 0.96 -15.63
N ALA A 28 -8.94 0.45 -16.35
CA ALA A 28 -9.96 -0.46 -15.80
C ALA A 28 -9.39 -1.70 -15.07
N ASN A 29 -8.18 -2.12 -15.39
CA ASN A 29 -7.52 -3.29 -14.83
C ASN A 29 -6.32 -2.97 -13.94
N GLU A 30 -5.92 -1.71 -13.82
CA GLU A 30 -4.71 -1.34 -13.08
C GLU A 30 -5.04 -0.42 -11.89
N LEU A 31 -4.46 -0.75 -10.74
CA LEU A 31 -4.52 0.03 -9.52
C LEU A 31 -3.11 0.49 -9.12
N THR A 32 -3.06 1.72 -8.64
CA THR A 32 -1.93 2.35 -7.99
C THR A 32 -2.30 2.63 -6.55
N ILE A 33 -1.49 2.14 -5.62
CA ILE A 33 -1.67 2.31 -4.19
C ILE A 33 -0.56 3.24 -3.69
N GLU A 34 -0.97 4.33 -3.06
CA GLU A 34 -0.08 5.26 -2.37
C GLU A 34 -0.33 5.18 -0.86
N ILE A 35 0.72 4.96 -0.07
CA ILE A 35 0.69 4.88 1.39
C ILE A 35 1.54 6.02 1.94
N ILE A 36 0.97 6.82 2.83
CA ILE A 36 1.57 7.99 3.44
C ILE A 36 1.46 7.87 4.95
N ASP A 37 2.59 7.97 5.63
CA ASP A 37 2.63 8.19 7.07
C ASP A 37 2.79 9.68 7.34
N ARG A 38 1.70 10.32 7.78
CA ARG A 38 1.70 11.75 8.14
C ARG A 38 2.56 12.05 9.38
N SER A 39 2.86 11.05 10.21
CA SER A 39 3.64 11.24 11.43
C SER A 39 5.15 11.28 11.16
N THR A 40 5.63 10.48 10.22
CA THR A 40 7.06 10.41 9.85
C THR A 40 7.39 11.14 8.55
N GLY A 41 6.39 11.40 7.71
CA GLY A 41 6.57 11.93 6.35
C GLY A 41 6.97 10.87 5.32
N ALA A 42 6.99 9.59 5.69
CA ALA A 42 7.29 8.50 4.75
C ALA A 42 6.14 8.32 3.74
N ASN A 43 6.50 8.06 2.48
CA ASN A 43 5.56 7.81 1.38
C ASN A 43 6.06 6.62 0.55
N LEU A 44 5.15 5.72 0.19
CA LEU A 44 5.35 4.62 -0.74
C LEU A 44 4.27 4.68 -1.81
N ALA A 45 4.64 4.61 -3.08
CA ALA A 45 3.71 4.51 -4.19
C ALA A 45 4.03 3.27 -5.04
N VAL A 46 3.05 2.39 -5.19
CA VAL A 46 3.16 1.15 -5.98
C VAL A 46 2.07 1.15 -7.05
N GLY A 47 2.48 1.16 -8.31
CA GLY A 47 1.59 1.08 -9.47
C GLY A 47 1.62 -0.29 -10.15
N GLY A 48 0.81 -0.48 -11.18
CA GLY A 48 0.83 -1.71 -11.99
C GLY A 48 0.15 -2.92 -11.34
N ILE A 49 -0.69 -2.70 -10.32
CA ILE A 49 -1.37 -3.80 -9.64
C ILE A 49 -2.59 -4.22 -10.46
N ASP A 50 -2.57 -5.45 -10.98
CA ASP A 50 -3.69 -5.98 -11.76
C ASP A 50 -4.87 -6.31 -10.84
N VAL A 51 -5.97 -5.59 -11.04
CA VAL A 51 -7.23 -5.75 -10.29
C VAL A 51 -7.77 -7.17 -10.41
N ALA A 52 -7.52 -7.87 -11.53
CA ALA A 52 -7.95 -9.26 -11.72
C ALA A 52 -7.34 -10.22 -10.70
N THR A 53 -6.17 -9.89 -10.13
CA THR A 53 -5.51 -10.70 -9.11
C THR A 53 -6.15 -10.55 -7.72
N LEU A 54 -6.95 -9.49 -7.51
CA LEU A 54 -7.54 -9.13 -6.22
C LEU A 54 -8.98 -9.62 -6.05
N GLY A 55 -9.37 -10.65 -6.80
CA GLY A 55 -10.73 -11.20 -6.80
C GLY A 55 -11.15 -11.94 -5.52
N THR A 56 -10.26 -12.11 -4.54
CA THR A 56 -10.55 -12.80 -3.28
C THR A 56 -10.05 -12.00 -2.08
N SER A 57 -10.72 -12.16 -0.93
CA SER A 57 -10.29 -11.55 0.33
C SER A 57 -8.87 -11.95 0.75
N ARG A 58 -8.44 -13.17 0.39
CA ARG A 58 -7.07 -13.66 0.63
C ARG A 58 -6.06 -12.85 -0.16
N ALA A 59 -6.26 -12.71 -1.46
CA ALA A 59 -5.35 -11.93 -2.32
C ALA A 59 -5.25 -10.46 -1.87
N ILE A 60 -6.38 -9.86 -1.46
CA ILE A 60 -6.39 -8.49 -0.91
C ILE A 60 -5.57 -8.42 0.40
N SER A 61 -5.74 -9.40 1.29
CA SER A 61 -5.01 -9.45 2.56
C SER A 61 -3.52 -9.67 2.38
N GLU A 62 -3.12 -10.51 1.41
CA GLU A 62 -1.72 -10.73 1.05
C GLU A 62 -1.09 -9.45 0.52
N LEU A 63 -1.76 -8.76 -0.42
CA LEU A 63 -1.29 -7.46 -0.93
C LEU A 63 -1.09 -6.43 0.20
N ILE A 64 -2.06 -6.30 1.11
CA ILE A 64 -1.94 -5.40 2.26
C ILE A 64 -0.75 -5.79 3.13
N GLY A 65 -0.56 -7.09 3.40
CA GLY A 65 0.56 -7.59 4.20
C GLY A 65 1.92 -7.29 3.56
N GLU A 66 2.06 -7.54 2.27
CA GLU A 66 3.26 -7.26 1.48
C GLU A 66 3.61 -5.77 1.51
N LEU A 67 2.66 -4.90 1.16
CA LEU A 67 2.88 -3.45 1.14
C LEU A 67 3.20 -2.88 2.53
N ARG A 68 2.60 -3.41 3.61
CA ARG A 68 2.94 -3.02 4.98
C ARG A 68 4.37 -3.41 5.35
N ASN A 69 4.81 -4.59 4.93
CA ASN A 69 6.19 -5.04 5.16
C ASN A 69 7.19 -4.17 4.40
N GLU A 70 6.92 -3.87 3.13
CA GLU A 70 7.75 -2.97 2.32
C GLU A 70 7.79 -1.56 2.88
N PHE A 71 6.64 -1.00 3.26
CA PHE A 71 6.56 0.33 3.87
C PHE A 71 7.37 0.41 5.17
N THR A 72 7.26 -0.61 6.03
CA THR A 72 8.02 -0.69 7.28
C THR A 72 9.52 -0.77 7.01
N ALA A 73 9.93 -1.64 6.08
CA ALA A 73 11.34 -1.80 5.72
C ALA A 73 11.95 -0.49 5.17
N MET A 74 11.21 0.23 4.33
CA MET A 74 11.63 1.53 3.79
C MET A 74 11.68 2.62 4.87
N SER A 75 10.67 2.70 5.73
CA SER A 75 10.63 3.64 6.85
C SER A 75 11.80 3.43 7.82
N GLN A 76 12.21 2.18 8.04
CA GLN A 76 13.37 1.84 8.88
C GLN A 76 14.70 2.16 8.19
N ALA A 77 14.80 1.98 6.87
CA ALA A 77 16.01 2.33 6.12
C ALA A 77 16.32 3.84 6.19
N ASN A 78 15.30 4.70 6.26
CA ASN A 78 15.49 6.15 6.42
C ASN A 78 15.85 6.56 7.87
N THR A 79 15.66 5.70 8.87
CA THR A 79 16.03 5.96 10.27
C THR A 79 17.42 5.46 10.65
N HIS A 80 18.12 4.75 9.75
CA HIS A 80 19.50 4.32 9.96
C HIS A 80 20.48 5.17 9.16
N LEU A 81 20.67 6.43 9.59
CA LEU A 81 21.98 7.06 9.45
C LEU A 81 22.92 6.32 10.43
N PRO A 82 23.91 5.53 9.98
CA PRO A 82 24.99 5.16 10.87
C PRO A 82 25.74 6.46 11.17
N HIS A 83 25.53 6.99 12.36
CA HIS A 83 26.43 7.95 12.97
C HIS A 83 27.77 7.25 13.21
N LYS A 84 28.58 7.09 12.15
CA LYS A 84 30.00 6.79 12.27
C LYS A 84 30.69 8.12 12.58
N ILE A 85 30.74 8.42 13.88
CA ILE A 85 31.87 9.16 14.42
C ILE A 85 33.08 8.22 14.43
N ALA A 86 34.06 8.52 13.58
CA ALA A 86 35.48 8.21 13.77
C ALA A 86 36.27 8.95 12.68
#